data_AF-A0A9E2BN46-F1
#
_entry.id   AF-A0A9E2BN46-F1
#
_cell.length_a   1.000
_cell.length_b   1.000
_cell.length_c   1.000
_cell.angle_alpha   90.00
_cell.angle_beta   90.00
_cell.angle_gamma   90.00
#
_symmetry.space_group_name_H-M   'P 1'
#
loop_
_entity.id
_entity.type
_entity.pdbx_description
1 polymer ?
#
loop_
_entity_poly.entity_id
_entity_poly.type
_entity_poly.pdbx_seq_one_letter_code
_entity_poly.pdbx_strand_id
1 'polypeptide(L)'
;MALRINRERVSNRAWSEVDKTALRNRLVRALEENEEGARDAIREVYAVIRAESLEDAPSQNWWGPHHEVTRDCNVVLNRNGLIAAAQALAGARAEPDLTPEQRRRAARHLLRHYRELEMDPPASLLEAAGERPEGELVRLTAAVAGEMRPSDIPLAPWVNLDALKAGDPDPLEVVVRIPEGRSKRGWYYTRRVLERIAAEINATGLPGLLGHQDPDKVDREFVPPATHWVGAVVRDEGGKAVLYARGVVDRAAADLKRWIRGNAVRQVSPPRARGSTHTGDKGPPGEEVSPTCAGIDLVLGRRGPGPGGLPRVRGDRPSLLPLVSLPHSSLQSPWSPVVSA
;
A
#
# COMPACT_ATOMS: atom_id res chain seq x y z
N MET A 1 -21.42 40.38 2.54
CA MET A 1 -20.08 40.39 1.90
C MET A 1 -19.65 38.95 1.69
N ALA A 2 -19.42 38.52 0.45
CA ALA A 2 -19.14 37.12 0.12
C ALA A 2 -18.03 36.51 1.01
N LEU A 3 -18.30 35.32 1.55
CA LEU A 3 -17.32 34.52 2.29
C LEU A 3 -16.49 33.72 1.29
N ARG A 4 -15.17 33.79 1.39
CA ARG A 4 -14.26 33.12 0.46
C ARG A 4 -13.33 32.17 1.21
N ILE A 5 -13.29 30.91 0.79
CA ILE A 5 -12.35 29.93 1.35
C ILE A 5 -10.98 30.19 0.71
N ASN A 6 -10.01 30.58 1.54
CA ASN A 6 -8.63 30.73 1.10
C ASN A 6 -7.83 29.50 1.52
N ARG A 7 -7.53 28.64 0.55
CA ARG A 7 -6.80 27.37 0.76
C ARG A 7 -5.28 27.55 0.76
N GLU A 8 -4.78 28.68 0.29
CA GLU A 8 -3.34 28.96 0.20
C GLU A 8 -2.79 29.54 1.51
N ARG A 9 -3.67 30.08 2.35
CA ARG A 9 -3.30 30.70 3.62
C ARG A 9 -3.66 29.78 4.78
N VAL A 10 -2.74 29.69 5.74
CA VAL A 10 -2.92 28.94 6.99
C VAL A 10 -2.57 29.85 8.16
N SER A 11 -3.40 29.86 9.19
CA SER A 11 -3.17 30.61 10.42
C SER A 11 -2.52 29.72 11.49
N ASN A 12 -1.49 30.25 12.15
CA ASN A 12 -0.85 29.64 13.31
C ASN A 12 -1.20 30.34 14.63
N ARG A 13 -2.22 31.22 14.63
CA ARG A 13 -2.69 31.92 15.83
C ARG A 13 -3.17 30.93 16.88
N ALA A 14 -2.96 31.24 18.16
CA ALA A 14 -3.40 30.38 19.25
C ALA A 14 -4.93 30.20 19.21
N TRP A 15 -5.41 28.95 19.28
CA TRP A 15 -6.84 28.63 19.17
C TRP A 15 -7.69 29.15 20.36
N SER A 16 -7.03 29.51 21.46
CA SER A 16 -7.65 30.19 22.60
C SER A 16 -7.99 31.65 22.32
N GLU A 17 -7.29 32.30 21.40
CA GLU A 17 -7.50 33.71 21.05
C GLU A 17 -8.56 33.92 19.96
N VAL A 18 -8.95 32.83 19.29
CA VAL A 18 -10.02 32.86 18.30
C VAL A 18 -11.36 32.94 19.00
N ASP A 19 -12.09 34.03 18.75
CA ASP A 19 -13.45 34.20 19.25
C ASP A 19 -14.43 33.31 18.46
N LYS A 20 -14.64 32.11 18.99
CA LYS A 20 -15.52 31.08 18.42
C LYS A 20 -16.99 31.52 18.42
N THR A 21 -17.38 32.38 19.37
CA THR A 21 -18.73 32.92 19.44
C THR A 21 -18.95 33.92 18.31
N ALA A 22 -18.01 34.84 18.10
CA ALA A 22 -18.06 35.77 16.97
C ALA A 22 -18.01 35.05 15.62
N LEU A 23 -17.15 34.03 15.48
CA LEU A 23 -17.08 33.18 14.29
C LEU A 23 -18.43 32.52 13.99
N ARG A 24 -19.02 31.85 14.98
CA ARG A 24 -20.33 31.20 14.84
C ARG A 24 -21.41 32.19 14.44
N ASN A 25 -21.50 33.33 15.13
CA ASN A 25 -22.50 34.35 14.86
C ASN A 25 -22.35 34.96 13.45
N ARG A 26 -21.11 35.13 12.96
CA ARG A 26 -20.84 35.60 11.59
C ARG A 26 -21.35 34.62 10.54
N LEU A 27 -21.17 33.32 10.76
CA LEU A 27 -21.59 32.27 9.83
C LEU A 27 -23.11 32.05 9.86
N VAL A 28 -23.75 32.12 11.03
CA VAL A 28 -25.22 32.09 11.16
C VAL A 28 -25.83 33.24 10.37
N ARG A 29 -25.35 34.48 10.59
CA ARG A 29 -25.83 35.64 9.83
C ARG A 29 -25.62 35.47 8.34
N ALA A 30 -24.47 34.94 7.92
CA ALA A 30 -24.19 34.69 6.50
C ALA A 30 -25.18 33.72 5.86
N LEU A 31 -25.58 32.69 6.61
CA LEU A 31 -26.55 31.71 6.15
C LEU A 31 -27.96 32.30 6.07
N GLU A 32 -28.38 33.06 7.10
CA GLU A 32 -29.69 33.72 7.18
C GLU A 32 -29.85 34.79 6.08
N GLU A 33 -28.80 35.56 5.81
CA GLU A 33 -28.77 36.57 4.76
C GLU A 33 -28.50 35.98 3.36
N ASN A 34 -28.34 34.65 3.26
CA ASN A 34 -28.01 33.93 2.03
C ASN A 34 -26.78 34.52 1.30
N GLU A 35 -25.76 34.93 2.07
CA GLU A 35 -24.54 35.50 1.52
C GLU A 35 -23.82 34.47 0.63
N GLU A 36 -23.24 34.94 -0.48
CA GLU A 36 -22.45 34.10 -1.37
C GLU A 36 -21.29 33.41 -0.61
N GLY A 37 -21.16 32.09 -0.81
CA GLY A 37 -20.14 31.26 -0.15
C GLY A 37 -20.44 30.86 1.29
N ALA A 38 -21.56 31.30 1.90
CA ALA A 38 -21.87 31.01 3.30
C ALA A 38 -21.99 29.50 3.60
N ARG A 39 -22.71 28.75 2.75
CA ARG A 39 -22.89 27.29 2.94
C ARG A 39 -21.57 26.54 2.85
N ASP A 40 -20.72 26.91 1.89
CA ASP A 40 -19.42 26.29 1.71
C ASP A 40 -18.48 26.64 2.86
N ALA A 41 -18.48 27.90 3.29
CA ALA A 41 -17.74 28.35 4.47
C ALA A 41 -18.13 27.56 5.73
N ILE A 42 -19.42 27.32 5.97
CA ILE A 42 -19.87 26.53 7.13
C ILE A 42 -19.38 25.09 7.04
N ARG A 43 -19.54 24.44 5.87
CA ARG A 43 -19.08 23.06 5.65
C ARG A 43 -17.57 22.92 5.77
N GLU A 44 -16.83 23.97 5.47
CA GLU A 44 -15.38 23.99 5.62
C GLU A 44 -14.95 24.24 7.08
N VAL A 45 -15.60 25.19 7.76
CA VAL A 45 -15.24 25.59 9.13
C VAL A 45 -15.51 24.48 10.13
N TYR A 46 -16.60 23.72 9.97
CA TYR A 46 -17.04 22.69 10.91
C TYR A 46 -16.83 21.28 10.37
N ALA A 47 -16.25 20.41 11.20
CA ALA A 47 -15.95 19.04 10.82
C ALA A 47 -17.19 18.19 10.50
N VAL A 48 -18.33 18.45 11.16
CA VAL A 48 -19.59 17.77 10.85
C VAL A 48 -20.80 18.63 11.15
N ILE A 49 -21.81 18.53 10.28
CA ILE A 49 -23.15 19.07 10.49
C ILE A 49 -24.06 17.89 10.85
N ARG A 50 -24.73 17.97 11.99
CA ARG A 50 -25.55 16.88 12.56
C ARG A 50 -26.93 16.77 11.91
N ALA A 51 -27.48 17.89 11.47
CA ALA A 51 -28.78 17.96 10.80
C ALA A 51 -28.67 17.64 9.31
N GLU A 52 -29.80 17.29 8.70
CA GLU A 52 -29.92 17.08 7.25
C GLU A 52 -29.76 18.39 6.48
N SER A 53 -30.24 19.49 7.07
CA SER A 53 -30.18 20.84 6.51
C SER A 53 -29.30 21.75 7.36
N LEU A 54 -28.66 22.75 6.73
CA LEU A 54 -27.87 23.76 7.44
C LEU A 54 -28.77 24.74 8.20
N GLU A 55 -30.01 24.88 7.72
CA GLU A 55 -31.04 25.79 8.18
C GLU A 55 -31.75 25.28 9.46
N ASP A 56 -31.62 23.99 9.79
CA ASP A 56 -32.23 23.38 10.97
C ASP A 56 -31.38 23.63 12.23
N ALA A 57 -31.86 24.53 13.10
CA ALA A 57 -31.16 24.96 14.32
C ALA A 57 -29.67 25.27 14.04
N PRO A 58 -29.39 26.25 13.17
CA PRO A 58 -28.22 26.29 12.31
C PRO A 58 -26.95 26.01 13.10
N SER A 59 -26.62 26.81 14.10
CA SER A 59 -25.37 26.59 14.83
C SER A 59 -25.36 25.49 15.90
N GLN A 60 -26.51 24.98 16.33
CA GLN A 60 -26.59 23.93 17.37
C GLN A 60 -26.12 22.58 16.84
N ASN A 61 -26.26 22.38 15.52
CA ASN A 61 -25.91 21.14 14.84
C ASN A 61 -24.50 21.15 14.24
N TRP A 62 -23.75 22.24 14.37
CA TRP A 62 -22.41 22.37 13.79
C TRP A 62 -21.35 21.99 14.82
N TRP A 63 -20.49 21.02 14.48
CA TRP A 63 -19.49 20.50 15.41
C TRP A 63 -18.07 20.57 14.84
N GLY A 64 -17.12 20.86 15.72
CA GLY A 64 -15.69 20.85 15.42
C GLY A 64 -15.19 22.04 14.58
N PRO A 65 -15.35 23.29 15.04
CA PRO A 65 -14.76 24.44 14.35
C PRO A 65 -13.24 24.36 14.36
N HIS A 66 -12.60 24.61 13.22
CA HIS A 66 -11.14 24.57 13.06
C HIS A 66 -10.58 25.61 12.08
N HIS A 67 -11.44 26.51 11.59
CA HIS A 67 -11.09 27.65 10.75
C HIS A 67 -11.37 28.97 11.49
N GLU A 68 -10.84 30.06 10.96
CA GLU A 68 -11.18 31.42 11.38
C GLU A 68 -11.60 32.28 10.18
N VAL A 69 -12.44 33.28 10.43
CA VAL A 69 -12.85 34.26 9.42
C VAL A 69 -12.09 35.55 9.67
N THR A 70 -11.32 35.97 8.68
CA THR A 70 -10.58 37.24 8.69
C THR A 70 -11.52 38.43 8.49
N ARG A 71 -11.03 39.64 8.78
CA ARG A 71 -11.80 40.89 8.56
C ARG A 71 -12.24 41.06 7.10
N ASP A 72 -11.47 40.54 6.17
CA ASP A 72 -11.73 40.60 4.73
C ASP A 72 -12.67 39.47 4.24
N CYS A 73 -13.42 38.84 5.15
CA CYS A 73 -14.34 37.73 4.88
C CYS A 73 -13.68 36.48 4.26
N ASN A 74 -12.35 36.32 4.38
CA ASN A 74 -11.68 35.06 4.04
C ASN A 74 -11.78 34.07 5.19
N VAL A 75 -12.23 32.86 4.87
CA VAL A 75 -12.18 31.66 5.72
C VAL A 75 -10.80 31.04 5.55
N VAL A 76 -10.06 30.93 6.64
CA VAL A 76 -8.66 30.48 6.65
C VAL A 76 -8.53 29.33 7.63
N LEU A 77 -7.84 28.26 7.22
CA LEU A 77 -7.57 27.11 8.09
C LEU A 77 -6.67 27.54 9.25
N ASN A 78 -7.06 27.21 10.49
CA ASN A 78 -6.22 27.44 11.65
C ASN A 78 -5.58 26.11 12.09
N ARG A 79 -4.25 26.02 12.01
CA ARG A 79 -3.50 24.79 12.34
C ARG A 79 -3.77 24.32 13.78
N ASN A 80 -3.82 25.25 14.73
CA ASN A 80 -4.09 24.92 16.13
C ASN A 80 -5.57 24.54 16.35
N GLY A 81 -6.47 25.14 15.58
CA GLY A 81 -7.89 24.76 15.55
C GLY A 81 -8.10 23.34 15.04
N LEU A 82 -7.39 22.96 13.98
CA LEU A 82 -7.39 21.61 13.42
C LEU A 82 -6.94 20.56 14.46
N ILE A 83 -5.81 20.80 15.11
CA ILE A 83 -5.29 19.91 16.17
C ILE A 83 -6.29 19.81 17.34
N ALA A 84 -6.86 20.94 17.77
CA ALA A 84 -7.84 20.97 18.85
C ALA A 84 -9.12 20.20 18.50
N ALA A 85 -9.61 20.31 17.26
CA ALA A 85 -10.78 19.57 16.79
C ALA A 85 -10.51 18.07 16.71
N ALA A 86 -9.32 17.65 16.26
CA ALA A 86 -8.92 16.25 16.23
C ALA A 86 -8.81 15.66 17.65
N GLN A 87 -8.23 16.40 18.59
CA GLN A 87 -8.17 16.00 20.01
C GLN A 87 -9.56 15.90 20.65
N ALA A 88 -10.48 16.83 20.31
CA ALA A 88 -11.86 16.77 20.78
C ALA A 88 -12.59 15.52 20.24
N LEU A 89 -12.37 15.15 18.97
CA LEU A 89 -12.93 13.93 18.37
C LEU A 89 -12.41 12.64 19.03
N ALA A 90 -11.19 12.68 19.56
CA ALA A 90 -10.55 11.58 20.27
C ALA A 90 -11.04 11.41 21.72
N GLY A 91 -11.89 12.32 22.24
CA GLY A 91 -12.49 12.18 23.56
C GLY A 91 -11.76 12.89 24.70
N ALA A 92 -10.81 13.79 24.41
CA ALA A 92 -10.05 14.49 25.46
C ALA A 92 -10.88 15.50 26.29
N ARG A 93 -12.10 15.85 25.84
CA ARG A 93 -13.04 16.73 26.56
C ARG A 93 -14.46 16.30 26.22
N ALA A 94 -15.21 15.79 27.22
CA ALA A 94 -16.64 15.47 27.21
C ALA A 94 -17.19 14.88 25.90
N GLU A 95 -17.48 13.58 25.91
CA GLU A 95 -18.07 12.82 24.80
C GLU A 95 -18.97 13.69 23.90
N PRO A 96 -18.54 14.03 22.68
CA PRO A 96 -19.43 14.73 21.78
C PRO A 96 -20.54 13.76 21.38
N ASP A 97 -21.79 14.16 21.58
CA ASP A 97 -23.01 13.48 21.12
C ASP A 97 -23.02 13.42 19.58
N LEU A 98 -22.20 12.53 19.03
CA LEU A 98 -22.05 12.24 17.61
C LEU A 98 -22.30 10.76 17.42
N THR A 99 -23.15 10.43 16.46
CA THR A 99 -23.31 9.04 16.03
C THR A 99 -21.99 8.51 15.43
N PRO A 100 -21.77 7.18 15.39
CA PRO A 100 -20.56 6.62 14.78
C PRO A 100 -20.31 7.10 13.33
N GLU A 101 -21.38 7.33 12.57
CA GLU A 101 -21.27 7.84 11.20
C GLU A 101 -20.89 9.33 11.17
N GLN A 102 -21.47 10.16 12.03
CA GLN A 102 -21.07 11.57 12.16
C GLN A 102 -19.62 11.70 12.62
N ARG A 103 -19.20 10.87 13.58
CA ARG A 103 -17.80 10.80 14.05
C ARG A 103 -16.85 10.46 12.90
N ARG A 104 -17.23 9.51 12.04
CA ARG A 104 -16.43 9.11 10.87
C ARG A 104 -16.34 10.22 9.81
N ARG A 105 -17.45 10.92 9.55
CA ARG A 105 -17.48 12.08 8.64
C ARG A 105 -16.57 13.20 9.16
N ALA A 106 -16.68 13.54 10.44
CA ALA A 106 -15.81 14.51 11.09
C ALA A 106 -14.34 14.13 10.99
N ALA A 107 -14.02 12.86 11.22
CA ALA A 107 -12.65 12.38 11.14
C ALA A 107 -12.05 12.50 9.73
N ARG A 108 -12.80 12.09 8.69
CA ARG A 108 -12.35 12.23 7.29
C ARG A 108 -12.16 13.68 6.88
N HIS A 109 -13.04 14.58 7.35
CA HIS A 109 -12.93 16.02 7.11
C HIS A 109 -11.63 16.58 7.69
N LEU A 110 -11.36 16.34 8.97
CA LEU A 110 -10.14 16.82 9.62
C LEU A 110 -8.89 16.18 8.99
N LEU A 111 -8.96 14.89 8.63
CA LEU A 111 -7.85 14.17 8.00
C LEU A 111 -7.46 14.75 6.64
N ARG A 112 -8.44 15.23 5.84
CA ARG A 112 -8.18 15.96 4.60
C ARG A 112 -7.25 17.15 4.86
N HIS A 113 -7.51 17.94 5.89
CA HIS A 113 -6.68 19.11 6.23
C HIS A 113 -5.29 18.73 6.75
N TYR A 114 -5.15 17.63 7.50
CA TYR A 114 -3.83 17.12 7.87
C TYR A 114 -2.98 16.79 6.64
N ARG A 115 -3.59 16.16 5.62
CA ARG A 115 -2.92 15.84 4.35
C ARG A 115 -2.58 17.09 3.54
N GLU A 116 -3.50 18.06 3.45
CA GLU A 116 -3.26 19.34 2.77
C GLU A 116 -2.12 20.15 3.41
N LEU A 117 -1.95 20.04 4.73
CA LEU A 117 -0.86 20.69 5.46
C LEU A 117 0.42 19.86 5.54
N GLU A 118 0.45 18.67 4.91
CA GLU A 118 1.55 17.70 5.01
C GLU A 118 1.96 17.42 6.48
N MET A 119 0.97 17.37 7.38
CA MET A 119 1.15 17.09 8.80
C MET A 119 0.84 15.64 9.12
N ASP A 120 1.61 15.05 10.03
CA ASP A 120 1.33 13.71 10.55
C ASP A 120 0.01 13.70 11.35
N PRO A 121 -1.03 12.97 10.91
CA PRO A 121 -2.30 12.89 11.62
C PRO A 121 -2.17 12.01 12.87
N PRO A 122 -2.87 12.35 13.97
CA PRO A 122 -2.85 11.52 15.17
C PRO A 122 -3.53 10.17 14.91
N ALA A 123 -3.00 9.11 15.51
CA ALA A 123 -3.51 7.74 15.41
C ALA A 123 -5.02 7.63 15.70
N SER A 124 -5.51 8.38 16.69
CA SER A 124 -6.93 8.40 17.05
C SER A 124 -7.84 8.99 15.96
N LEU A 125 -7.34 9.96 15.18
CA LEU A 125 -8.07 10.56 14.07
C LEU A 125 -8.13 9.61 12.87
N LEU A 126 -7.00 9.00 12.56
CA LEU A 126 -6.88 7.91 11.60
C LEU A 126 -7.94 6.84 11.93
N GLU A 127 -7.92 6.29 13.15
CA GLU A 127 -8.88 5.26 13.60
C GLU A 127 -10.34 5.72 13.43
N ALA A 128 -10.65 6.94 13.86
CA ALA A 128 -11.99 7.51 13.76
C ALA A 128 -12.45 7.69 12.30
N ALA A 129 -11.54 7.98 11.36
CA ALA A 129 -11.84 8.07 9.92
C ALA A 129 -12.12 6.69 9.28
N GLY A 130 -11.90 5.62 10.05
CA GLY A 130 -11.87 4.25 9.55
C GLY A 130 -10.52 3.87 8.92
N GLU A 131 -9.53 4.75 9.03
CA GLU A 131 -8.17 4.56 8.55
C GLU A 131 -7.32 4.14 9.75
N ARG A 132 -7.29 2.88 10.16
CA ARG A 132 -6.55 2.50 11.38
C ARG A 132 -5.10 3.08 11.39
N PRO A 133 -4.57 3.44 12.58
CA PRO A 133 -3.21 3.96 12.71
C PRO A 133 -2.26 3.04 11.98
N GLU A 134 -1.46 3.65 11.13
CA GLU A 134 -0.67 2.97 10.14
C GLU A 134 0.25 1.92 10.75
N GLY A 135 -0.11 0.65 10.61
CA GLY A 135 0.46 -0.13 9.52
C GLY A 135 -0.40 0.09 8.29
N GLU A 136 -0.05 1.09 7.47
CA GLU A 136 -0.91 1.79 6.52
C GLU A 136 -1.72 0.88 5.57
N LEU A 137 -2.96 1.32 5.33
CA LEU A 137 -4.07 0.70 4.62
C LEU A 137 -4.49 1.62 3.47
N VAL A 138 -4.88 1.06 2.32
CA VAL A 138 -6.02 1.58 1.55
C VAL A 138 -6.88 0.40 1.10
N ARG A 139 -8.20 0.51 1.36
CA ARG A 139 -9.28 -0.38 0.92
C ARG A 139 -9.97 0.25 -0.30
N LEU A 140 -10.39 -0.59 -1.25
CA LEU A 140 -11.21 -0.24 -2.40
C LEU A 140 -12.58 0.36 -2.01
N THR A 141 -12.84 1.60 -2.44
CA THR A 141 -14.04 2.02 -3.23
C THR A 141 -13.96 3.49 -3.67
N ALA A 142 -13.75 3.70 -4.98
CA ALA A 142 -14.27 4.78 -5.82
C ALA A 142 -14.07 6.25 -5.39
N ALA A 143 -12.84 6.75 -5.49
CA ALA A 143 -12.55 8.13 -5.89
C ALA A 143 -11.13 8.22 -6.51
N VAL A 144 -11.08 8.38 -7.84
CA VAL A 144 -9.99 8.89 -8.71
C VAL A 144 -8.60 9.09 -8.06
N ALA A 145 -7.76 8.05 -8.12
CA ALA A 145 -6.29 8.03 -8.34
C ALA A 145 -5.63 6.86 -7.55
N GLY A 146 -5.34 5.72 -8.22
CA GLY A 146 -4.33 4.76 -7.73
C GLY A 146 -4.73 3.28 -7.60
N GLU A 147 -5.97 2.86 -7.86
CA GLU A 147 -6.33 1.42 -7.83
C GLU A 147 -5.99 0.74 -9.16
N MET A 148 -4.74 0.31 -9.30
CA MET A 148 -4.35 -0.55 -10.42
C MET A 148 -4.93 -1.95 -10.20
N ARG A 149 -5.83 -2.40 -11.09
CA ARG A 149 -6.34 -3.78 -11.04
C ARG A 149 -5.19 -4.74 -11.39
N PRO A 150 -5.18 -6.00 -10.90
CA PRO A 150 -4.18 -6.97 -11.33
C PRO A 150 -4.04 -7.07 -12.86
N SER A 151 -5.17 -6.99 -13.58
CA SER A 151 -5.22 -7.00 -15.04
C SER A 151 -4.54 -5.80 -15.71
N ASP A 152 -4.40 -4.68 -15.02
CA ASP A 152 -3.75 -3.46 -15.53
C ASP A 152 -2.21 -3.55 -15.44
N ILE A 153 -1.68 -4.57 -14.73
CA ILE A 153 -0.25 -4.91 -14.68
C ILE A 153 0.01 -6.03 -15.70
N PRO A 154 0.86 -5.80 -16.71
CA PRO A 154 1.17 -6.81 -17.71
C PRO A 154 1.82 -8.03 -17.05
N LEU A 155 1.49 -9.22 -17.55
CA LEU A 155 2.19 -10.43 -17.16
C LEU A 155 3.61 -10.40 -17.71
N ALA A 156 4.54 -10.94 -16.92
CA ALA A 156 5.89 -11.19 -17.39
C ALA A 156 5.87 -12.24 -18.52
N PRO A 157 6.78 -12.16 -19.52
CA PRO A 157 6.73 -13.03 -20.70
C PRO A 157 6.80 -14.53 -20.41
N TRP A 158 7.39 -14.91 -19.26
CA TRP A 158 7.56 -16.30 -18.85
C TRP A 158 6.34 -16.88 -18.11
N VAL A 159 5.33 -16.07 -17.78
CA VAL A 159 4.20 -16.50 -16.94
C VAL A 159 3.13 -17.23 -17.74
N ASN A 160 2.78 -18.43 -17.29
CA ASN A 160 1.54 -19.11 -17.66
C ASN A 160 0.53 -19.00 -16.50
N LEU A 161 -0.39 -18.02 -16.60
CA LEU A 161 -1.33 -17.72 -15.54
C LEU A 161 -2.36 -18.84 -15.32
N ASP A 162 -2.81 -19.48 -16.41
CA ASP A 162 -3.79 -20.56 -16.34
C ASP A 162 -3.21 -21.79 -15.64
N ALA A 163 -1.94 -22.11 -15.90
CA ALA A 163 -1.24 -23.20 -15.21
C ALA A 163 -1.07 -22.91 -13.72
N LEU A 164 -0.73 -21.66 -13.34
CA LEU A 164 -0.60 -21.27 -11.92
C LEU A 164 -1.92 -21.36 -11.15
N LYS A 165 -3.05 -21.15 -11.83
CA LYS A 165 -4.39 -21.22 -11.22
C LYS A 165 -5.07 -22.58 -11.39
N ALA A 166 -4.49 -23.48 -12.17
CA ALA A 166 -5.10 -24.76 -12.50
C ALA A 166 -5.32 -25.60 -11.24
N GLY A 167 -6.54 -26.10 -11.07
CA GLY A 167 -6.93 -26.92 -9.92
C GLY A 167 -7.03 -26.16 -8.59
N ASP A 168 -7.00 -24.83 -8.61
CA ASP A 168 -7.31 -23.99 -7.47
C ASP A 168 -8.81 -23.63 -7.49
N PRO A 169 -9.62 -24.12 -6.54
CA PRO A 169 -11.04 -23.77 -6.48
C PRO A 169 -11.28 -22.32 -6.03
N ASP A 170 -10.24 -21.64 -5.53
CA ASP A 170 -10.31 -20.31 -4.95
C ASP A 170 -9.09 -19.45 -5.35
N PRO A 171 -8.91 -19.14 -6.65
CA PRO A 171 -7.76 -18.37 -7.11
C PRO A 171 -7.81 -16.94 -6.58
N LEU A 172 -6.66 -16.44 -6.13
CA LEU A 172 -6.52 -15.08 -5.62
C LEU A 172 -5.32 -14.37 -6.25
N GLU A 173 -5.61 -13.25 -6.90
CA GLU A 173 -4.58 -12.32 -7.37
C GLU A 173 -4.50 -11.12 -6.44
N VAL A 174 -3.28 -10.62 -6.23
CA VAL A 174 -2.98 -9.47 -5.38
C VAL A 174 -2.12 -8.46 -6.12
N VAL A 175 -2.22 -7.20 -5.72
CA VAL A 175 -1.33 -6.13 -6.18
C VAL A 175 -0.62 -5.53 -4.99
N VAL A 176 0.69 -5.36 -5.12
CA VAL A 176 1.54 -4.71 -4.13
C VAL A 176 1.99 -3.38 -4.68
N ARG A 177 1.77 -2.33 -3.88
CA ARG A 177 2.15 -0.96 -4.18
C ARG A 177 3.31 -0.54 -3.28
N ILE A 178 4.42 -0.10 -3.86
CA ILE A 178 5.60 0.37 -3.12
C ILE A 178 6.00 1.75 -3.67
N PRO A 179 5.66 2.84 -2.97
CA PRO A 179 6.08 4.17 -3.37
C PRO A 179 7.55 4.42 -3.05
N GLU A 180 8.16 5.34 -3.78
CA GLU A 180 9.47 5.89 -3.50
C GLU A 180 9.48 6.55 -2.11
N GLY A 181 10.48 6.19 -1.30
CA GLY A 181 10.57 6.68 0.07
C GLY A 181 11.25 5.72 1.04
N ARG A 182 11.26 6.12 2.31
CA ARG A 182 11.89 5.34 3.39
C ARG A 182 10.87 4.39 4.02
N SER A 183 11.25 3.12 4.13
CA SER A 183 10.48 2.10 4.83
C SER A 183 10.59 2.23 6.35
N LYS A 184 9.62 1.65 7.06
CA LYS A 184 9.64 1.54 8.53
C LYS A 184 10.87 0.82 9.09
N ARG A 185 11.51 -0.02 8.27
CA ARG A 185 12.73 -0.76 8.63
C ARG A 185 14.02 -0.02 8.24
N GLY A 186 13.92 1.24 7.83
CA GLY A 186 15.06 2.10 7.51
C GLY A 186 15.51 2.06 6.05
N TRP A 187 15.11 1.06 5.26
CA TRP A 187 15.45 0.94 3.82
C TRP A 187 14.89 2.09 3.01
N TYR A 188 15.66 2.61 2.05
CA TYR A 188 15.23 3.67 1.15
C TYR A 188 14.98 3.12 -0.26
N TYR A 189 13.72 3.14 -0.69
CA TYR A 189 13.32 2.73 -2.03
C TYR A 189 13.40 3.93 -2.96
N THR A 190 14.49 4.05 -3.72
CA THR A 190 14.63 5.03 -4.80
C THR A 190 13.91 4.55 -6.06
N ARG A 191 13.61 5.44 -7.01
CA ARG A 191 13.13 5.06 -8.35
C ARG A 191 13.97 3.94 -8.97
N ARG A 192 15.30 4.07 -8.94
CA ARG A 192 16.24 3.09 -9.49
C ARG A 192 16.07 1.70 -8.84
N VAL A 193 15.85 1.65 -7.52
CA VAL A 193 15.60 0.39 -6.80
C VAL A 193 14.25 -0.21 -7.22
N LEU A 194 13.21 0.61 -7.31
CA LEU A 194 11.87 0.16 -7.75
C LEU A 194 11.90 -0.41 -9.17
N GLU A 195 12.59 0.25 -10.10
CA GLU A 195 12.78 -0.20 -11.48
C GLU A 195 13.56 -1.52 -11.55
N ARG A 196 14.60 -1.69 -10.74
CA ARG A 196 15.36 -2.95 -10.65
C ARG A 196 14.49 -4.09 -10.13
N ILE A 197 13.65 -3.85 -9.13
CA ILE A 197 12.71 -4.86 -8.61
C ILE A 197 11.71 -5.25 -9.70
N ALA A 198 11.14 -4.26 -10.42
CA ALA A 198 10.22 -4.56 -11.52
C ALA A 198 10.88 -5.39 -12.62
N ALA A 199 12.11 -5.03 -13.01
CA ALA A 199 12.88 -5.76 -14.00
C ALA A 199 13.12 -7.22 -13.58
N GLU A 200 13.50 -7.46 -12.33
CA GLU A 200 13.74 -8.82 -11.82
C GLU A 200 12.46 -9.67 -11.82
N ILE A 201 11.34 -9.11 -11.32
CA ILE A 201 10.04 -9.80 -11.36
C ILE A 201 9.69 -10.18 -12.80
N ASN A 202 9.88 -9.27 -13.75
CA ASN A 202 9.54 -9.49 -15.15
C ASN A 202 10.51 -10.44 -15.87
N ALA A 203 11.76 -10.57 -15.41
CA ALA A 203 12.76 -11.41 -16.03
C ALA A 203 12.75 -12.86 -15.52
N THR A 204 12.71 -13.05 -14.20
CA THR A 204 12.88 -14.37 -13.56
C THR A 204 11.73 -14.76 -12.66
N GLY A 205 10.84 -13.82 -12.34
CA GLY A 205 9.91 -13.95 -11.23
C GLY A 205 10.62 -13.91 -9.90
N LEU A 206 9.82 -13.81 -8.83
CA LEU A 206 10.28 -13.90 -7.45
C LEU A 206 9.23 -14.67 -6.63
N PRO A 207 9.64 -15.64 -5.79
CA PRO A 207 8.71 -16.28 -4.87
C PRO A 207 8.44 -15.36 -3.66
N GLY A 208 7.17 -15.21 -3.31
CA GLY A 208 6.75 -14.63 -2.04
C GLY A 208 6.65 -15.72 -0.98
N LEU A 209 7.36 -15.56 0.14
CA LEU A 209 7.38 -16.50 1.26
C LEU A 209 6.53 -15.98 2.42
N LEU A 210 6.04 -16.89 3.27
CA LEU A 210 5.43 -16.53 4.55
C LEU A 210 6.52 -16.19 5.56
N GLY A 211 6.70 -14.90 5.82
CA GLY A 211 7.69 -14.41 6.78
C GLY A 211 9.13 -14.45 6.26
N HIS A 212 10.08 -14.36 7.18
CA HIS A 212 11.51 -14.41 6.88
C HIS A 212 12.00 -15.86 6.97
N GLN A 213 12.71 -16.31 5.94
CA GLN A 213 13.46 -17.56 6.03
C GLN A 213 14.65 -17.36 6.97
N ASP A 214 14.94 -18.40 7.75
CA ASP A 214 16.13 -18.50 8.57
C ASP A 214 17.39 -18.38 7.69
N PRO A 215 18.24 -17.35 7.87
CA PRO A 215 19.41 -17.10 7.02
C PRO A 215 20.33 -18.32 6.90
N ASP A 216 20.45 -19.11 7.96
CA ASP A 216 21.36 -20.26 8.01
C ASP A 216 20.87 -21.46 7.21
N LYS A 217 19.59 -21.47 6.78
CA LYS A 217 18.96 -22.60 6.10
C LYS A 217 18.67 -22.34 4.62
N VAL A 218 18.89 -21.12 4.16
CA VAL A 218 18.54 -20.67 2.81
C VAL A 218 19.12 -21.55 1.70
N ASP A 219 20.34 -22.06 1.89
CA ASP A 219 21.07 -22.84 0.90
C ASP A 219 20.59 -24.31 0.77
N ARG A 220 19.86 -24.81 1.78
CA ARG A 220 19.50 -26.23 1.90
C ARG A 220 18.02 -26.51 2.11
N GLU A 221 17.23 -25.51 2.48
CA GLU A 221 15.81 -25.63 2.73
C GLU A 221 14.99 -25.04 1.58
N PHE A 222 14.16 -25.88 0.97
CA PHE A 222 13.16 -25.43 0.01
C PHE A 222 11.90 -25.00 0.76
N VAL A 223 11.61 -23.70 0.78
CA VAL A 223 10.38 -23.15 1.32
C VAL A 223 9.37 -22.99 0.19
N PRO A 224 8.20 -23.65 0.23
CA PRO A 224 7.18 -23.48 -0.79
C PRO A 224 6.75 -22.01 -0.91
N PRO A 225 6.63 -21.48 -2.13
CA PRO A 225 6.14 -20.13 -2.34
C PRO A 225 4.68 -20.02 -1.93
N ALA A 226 4.36 -18.98 -1.17
CA ALA A 226 2.99 -18.61 -0.85
C ALA A 226 2.38 -17.67 -1.90
N THR A 227 3.22 -16.91 -2.62
CA THR A 227 2.79 -16.02 -3.70
C THR A 227 3.77 -16.13 -4.88
N HIS A 228 3.25 -16.13 -6.10
CA HIS A 228 4.03 -16.05 -7.33
C HIS A 228 3.94 -14.62 -7.88
N TRP A 229 5.03 -13.86 -7.90
CA TRP A 229 5.05 -12.55 -8.55
C TRP A 229 5.13 -12.71 -10.07
N VAL A 230 4.06 -12.32 -10.76
CA VAL A 230 3.80 -12.64 -12.17
C VAL A 230 3.91 -11.44 -13.11
N GLY A 231 4.21 -10.26 -12.58
CA GLY A 231 4.40 -9.06 -13.39
C GLY A 231 4.55 -7.82 -12.53
N ALA A 232 5.25 -6.82 -13.05
CA ALA A 232 5.42 -5.57 -12.34
C ALA A 232 5.58 -4.38 -13.28
N VAL A 233 5.17 -3.20 -12.82
CA VAL A 233 5.32 -1.92 -13.51
C VAL A 233 5.65 -0.81 -12.52
N VAL A 234 6.48 0.14 -12.93
CA VAL A 234 6.70 1.39 -12.19
C VAL A 234 5.91 2.50 -12.87
N ARG A 235 5.19 3.30 -12.09
CA ARG A 235 4.42 4.46 -12.55
C ARG A 235 4.80 5.70 -11.76
N ASP A 236 4.58 6.85 -12.36
CA ASP A 236 4.72 8.15 -11.70
C ASP A 236 3.38 8.57 -11.09
N GLU A 237 3.37 8.81 -9.78
CA GLU A 237 2.20 9.30 -9.04
C GLU A 237 2.63 10.45 -8.12
N GLY A 238 2.02 11.63 -8.29
CA GLY A 238 2.33 12.78 -7.44
C GLY A 238 3.82 13.18 -7.44
N GLY A 239 4.51 12.99 -8.58
CA GLY A 239 5.93 13.29 -8.72
C GLY A 239 6.90 12.26 -8.11
N LYS A 240 6.39 11.12 -7.64
CA LYS A 240 7.21 10.03 -7.08
C LYS A 240 7.02 8.75 -7.90
N ALA A 241 8.09 7.94 -7.98
CA ALA A 241 7.97 6.61 -8.58
C ALA A 241 7.22 5.66 -7.64
N VAL A 242 6.33 4.83 -8.20
CA VAL A 242 5.56 3.83 -7.47
C VAL A 242 5.62 2.50 -8.22
N LEU A 243 6.11 1.47 -7.56
CA LEU A 243 6.12 0.10 -8.06
C LEU A 243 4.78 -0.58 -7.78
N TYR A 244 4.21 -1.19 -8.81
CA TYR A 244 3.06 -2.07 -8.76
C TYR A 244 3.50 -3.49 -9.15
N ALA A 245 3.38 -4.46 -8.25
CA ALA A 245 3.69 -5.86 -8.51
C ALA A 245 2.43 -6.73 -8.39
N ARG A 246 2.14 -7.51 -9.43
CA ARG A 246 1.05 -8.47 -9.53
C ARG A 246 1.49 -9.82 -9.00
N GLY A 247 0.73 -10.39 -8.08
CA GLY A 247 0.98 -11.70 -7.50
C GLY A 247 -0.20 -12.65 -7.61
N VAL A 248 0.07 -13.95 -7.70
CA VAL A 248 -0.93 -15.03 -7.57
C VAL A 248 -0.64 -15.80 -6.29
N VAL A 249 -1.58 -15.83 -5.35
CA VAL A 249 -1.43 -16.58 -4.10
C VAL A 249 -1.56 -18.07 -4.41
N ASP A 250 -0.58 -18.86 -3.98
CA ASP A 250 -0.51 -20.30 -4.26
C ASP A 250 -1.76 -21.02 -3.73
N ARG A 251 -2.19 -22.05 -4.46
CA ARG A 251 -3.35 -22.87 -4.10
C ARG A 251 -3.25 -23.46 -2.68
N ALA A 252 -2.04 -23.83 -2.24
CA ALA A 252 -1.78 -24.42 -0.93
C ALA A 252 -1.89 -23.39 0.20
N ALA A 253 -1.87 -22.09 -0.10
CA ALA A 253 -1.91 -21.02 0.89
C ALA A 253 -3.36 -20.59 1.25
N ALA A 254 -4.24 -21.55 1.53
CA ALA A 254 -5.65 -21.29 1.82
C ALA A 254 -5.86 -20.36 3.03
N ASP A 255 -5.05 -20.53 4.09
CA ASP A 255 -5.06 -19.65 5.25
C ASP A 255 -4.68 -18.22 4.88
N LEU A 256 -3.64 -18.03 4.05
CA LEU A 256 -3.23 -16.71 3.58
C LEU A 256 -4.35 -16.05 2.77
N LYS A 257 -5.02 -16.78 1.88
CA LYS A 257 -6.17 -16.27 1.12
C LYS A 257 -7.31 -15.84 2.05
N ARG A 258 -7.64 -16.67 3.06
CA ARG A 258 -8.62 -16.34 4.09
C ARG A 258 -8.19 -15.09 4.87
N TRP A 259 -6.93 -14.96 5.24
CA TRP A 259 -6.42 -13.81 5.98
C TRP A 259 -6.38 -12.52 5.17
N ILE A 260 -6.07 -12.59 3.87
CA ILE A 260 -6.11 -11.44 2.97
C ILE A 260 -7.55 -10.94 2.84
N ARG A 261 -8.50 -11.82 2.50
CA ARG A 261 -9.93 -11.45 2.38
C ARG A 261 -10.53 -11.02 3.71
N GLY A 262 -10.19 -11.75 4.78
CA GLY A 262 -10.54 -11.48 6.16
C GLY A 262 -9.78 -10.30 6.77
N ASN A 263 -8.92 -9.63 6.00
CA ASN A 263 -8.24 -8.40 6.39
C ASN A 263 -7.29 -8.53 7.61
N ALA A 264 -6.86 -9.76 7.90
CA ALA A 264 -5.88 -10.08 8.95
C ALA A 264 -4.43 -9.91 8.46
N VAL A 265 -4.14 -10.23 7.19
CA VAL A 265 -2.84 -9.99 6.54
C VAL A 265 -3.02 -8.95 5.44
N ARG A 266 -2.33 -7.82 5.57
CA ARG A 266 -2.43 -6.67 4.67
C ARG A 266 -1.09 -6.03 4.33
N GLN A 267 -0.02 -6.57 4.89
CA GLN A 267 1.33 -6.11 4.64
C GLN A 267 2.12 -7.22 3.97
N VAL A 268 3.02 -6.81 3.09
CA VAL A 268 3.93 -7.68 2.37
C VAL A 268 5.30 -7.03 2.39
N SER A 269 6.34 -7.82 2.57
CA SER A 269 7.69 -7.31 2.31
C SER A 269 7.89 -7.33 0.79
N PRO A 270 8.49 -6.28 0.19
CA PRO A 270 8.77 -6.29 -1.24
C PRO A 270 9.51 -7.56 -1.65
N PRO A 271 9.21 -8.11 -2.84
CA PRO A 271 9.96 -9.23 -3.39
C PRO A 271 11.47 -8.95 -3.32
N ARG A 272 12.23 -9.89 -2.76
CA ARG A 272 13.69 -9.78 -2.67
C ARG A 272 14.30 -9.95 -4.06
N ALA A 273 14.64 -8.86 -4.74
CA ALA A 273 15.36 -8.91 -6.02
C ALA A 273 16.87 -9.15 -5.79
N ARG A 274 17.46 -10.11 -6.52
CA ARG A 274 18.89 -10.47 -6.44
C ARG A 274 19.74 -9.35 -7.06
N GLY A 275 20.63 -8.75 -6.28
CA GLY A 275 21.65 -7.84 -6.79
C GLY A 275 23.03 -8.49 -6.74
N SER A 276 23.66 -8.72 -7.88
CA SER A 276 25.12 -8.88 -7.96
C SER A 276 25.78 -7.55 -7.57
N THR A 277 26.53 -7.54 -6.48
CA THR A 277 27.53 -6.49 -6.25
C THR A 277 28.57 -6.63 -7.37
N HIS A 278 28.50 -5.77 -8.39
CA HIS A 278 29.68 -5.51 -9.20
C HIS A 278 30.71 -4.88 -8.27
N THR A 279 31.72 -5.65 -7.89
CA THR A 279 32.95 -5.14 -7.30
C THR A 279 33.57 -4.17 -8.29
N GLY A 280 33.29 -2.87 -8.16
CA GLY A 280 33.84 -1.89 -9.10
C GLY A 280 33.38 -0.46 -8.96
N ASP A 281 32.23 -0.17 -8.35
CA ASP A 281 31.75 1.22 -8.29
C ASP A 281 31.37 1.62 -6.87
N LYS A 282 32.11 2.60 -6.32
CA LYS A 282 31.83 3.20 -5.02
C LYS A 282 30.69 4.21 -5.19
N GLY A 283 29.45 3.73 -5.12
CA GLY A 283 28.29 4.59 -4.90
C GLY A 283 28.34 5.28 -3.53
N PRO A 284 27.63 6.41 -3.34
CA PRO A 284 27.60 7.13 -2.06
C PRO A 284 27.07 6.24 -0.91
N PRO A 285 27.53 6.45 0.33
CA PRO A 285 27.20 5.59 1.46
C PRO A 285 25.71 5.68 1.78
N GLY A 286 24.97 4.58 1.58
CA GLY A 286 23.52 4.50 1.82
C GLY A 286 22.76 3.56 0.87
N GLU A 287 23.38 3.05 -0.19
CA GLU A 287 22.80 2.08 -1.14
C GLU A 287 22.81 0.63 -0.58
N GLU A 288 22.49 0.46 0.70
CA GLU A 288 22.32 -0.87 1.29
C GLU A 288 20.97 -1.41 0.82
N VAL A 289 21.01 -2.34 -0.13
CA VAL A 289 19.85 -3.13 -0.57
C VAL A 289 19.77 -4.36 0.35
N SER A 290 18.57 -4.74 0.77
CA SER A 290 18.31 -5.86 1.68
C SER A 290 19.19 -7.10 1.38
N PRO A 291 20.05 -7.55 2.32
CA PRO A 291 20.92 -8.70 2.07
C PRO A 291 20.17 -10.03 1.95
N THR A 292 20.58 -10.74 0.88
CA THR A 292 20.68 -12.19 0.58
C THR A 292 19.62 -13.19 1.04
N CYS A 293 19.17 -13.99 0.06
CA CYS A 293 19.14 -15.45 0.19
C CYS A 293 20.12 -16.03 -0.87
N ALA A 294 20.96 -16.99 -0.48
CA ALA A 294 22.18 -17.45 -1.15
C ALA A 294 22.06 -17.95 -2.61
N GLY A 295 23.15 -17.80 -3.38
CA GLY A 295 23.37 -18.44 -4.69
C GLY A 295 23.78 -17.48 -5.81
N ILE A 296 25.07 -17.13 -5.90
CA ILE A 296 25.66 -16.64 -7.16
C ILE A 296 26.17 -17.86 -7.92
N ASP A 297 25.51 -18.24 -9.01
CA ASP A 297 26.20 -19.00 -10.06
C ASP A 297 27.13 -18.00 -10.77
N LEU A 298 28.43 -18.06 -10.44
CA LEU A 298 29.47 -17.44 -11.23
C LEU A 298 29.49 -18.18 -12.57
N VAL A 299 29.24 -17.46 -13.66
CA VAL A 299 29.64 -17.93 -14.98
C VAL A 299 31.17 -17.87 -15.04
N LEU A 300 31.84 -18.85 -14.45
CA LEU A 300 33.27 -19.07 -14.65
C LEU A 300 33.45 -19.61 -16.06
N GLY A 301 34.21 -18.86 -16.86
CA GLY A 301 34.59 -19.21 -18.20
C GLY A 301 35.22 -20.61 -18.28
N ARG A 302 34.83 -21.32 -19.36
CA ARG A 302 35.49 -22.45 -20.01
C ARG A 302 36.79 -22.96 -19.36
N ARG A 303 36.74 -24.15 -18.78
CA ARG A 303 37.87 -25.11 -18.78
C ARG A 303 37.35 -26.51 -19.10
N GLY A 304 38.06 -27.21 -20.00
CA GLY A 304 37.66 -28.46 -20.63
C GLY A 304 37.67 -29.70 -19.72
N PRO A 305 37.36 -30.90 -20.27
CA PRO A 305 37.06 -32.09 -19.49
C PRO A 305 38.33 -32.86 -19.09
N GLY A 306 38.40 -33.28 -17.82
CA GLY A 306 39.30 -34.32 -17.33
C GLY A 306 38.51 -35.57 -16.94
N PRO A 307 39.06 -36.80 -17.10
CA PRO A 307 38.30 -38.03 -16.92
C PRO A 307 38.39 -38.58 -15.48
N GLY A 308 37.33 -39.25 -15.03
CA GLY A 308 37.41 -40.28 -13.98
C GLY A 308 36.85 -39.90 -12.61
N GLY A 309 35.52 -39.92 -12.48
CA GLY A 309 34.83 -39.96 -11.19
C GLY A 309 33.32 -40.12 -11.41
N LEU A 310 32.67 -41.04 -10.69
CA LEU A 310 31.21 -41.20 -10.74
C LEU A 310 30.51 -39.96 -10.14
N PRO A 311 29.34 -39.55 -10.67
CA PRO A 311 28.59 -38.41 -10.13
C PRO A 311 28.17 -38.65 -8.67
N ARG A 312 28.30 -37.64 -7.81
CA ARG A 312 27.76 -37.68 -6.45
C ARG A 312 26.25 -37.44 -6.49
N VAL A 313 25.50 -38.17 -5.65
CA VAL A 313 24.01 -38.21 -5.63
C VAL A 313 23.33 -36.85 -5.49
N ARG A 314 24.04 -35.80 -5.05
CA ARG A 314 23.65 -34.40 -5.21
C ARG A 314 24.88 -33.55 -5.48
N GLY A 315 25.15 -33.25 -6.76
CA GLY A 315 26.19 -32.31 -7.15
C GLY A 315 27.01 -32.80 -8.32
N ASP A 316 26.40 -32.76 -9.50
CA ASP A 316 26.99 -32.33 -10.78
C ASP A 316 25.80 -32.03 -11.71
N ARG A 317 25.61 -30.76 -12.12
CA ARG A 317 24.57 -30.38 -13.08
C ARG A 317 25.09 -30.66 -14.50
N PRO A 318 24.46 -31.53 -15.30
CA PRO A 318 24.77 -31.63 -16.72
C PRO A 318 24.43 -30.31 -17.43
N SER A 319 25.21 -29.97 -18.46
CA SER A 319 24.98 -28.80 -19.31
C SER A 319 23.55 -28.79 -19.85
N LEU A 320 22.87 -27.65 -19.66
CA LEU A 320 21.53 -27.29 -20.13
C LEU A 320 21.00 -28.16 -21.29
N LEU A 321 20.17 -29.14 -20.94
CA LEU A 321 19.15 -29.66 -21.85
C LEU A 321 17.80 -29.11 -21.36
N PRO A 322 16.96 -28.53 -22.25
CA PRO A 322 15.63 -28.07 -21.86
C PRO A 322 14.79 -29.24 -21.34
N LEU A 323 14.12 -29.04 -20.20
CA LEU A 323 13.07 -29.93 -19.71
C LEU A 323 11.88 -29.83 -20.66
N VAL A 324 11.81 -30.75 -21.63
CA VAL A 324 10.64 -30.93 -22.49
C VAL A 324 9.60 -31.73 -21.70
N SER A 325 8.43 -31.15 -21.46
CA SER A 325 7.28 -31.91 -20.97
C SER A 325 6.81 -32.86 -22.06
N LEU A 326 6.99 -34.16 -21.90
CA LEU A 326 6.27 -35.13 -22.72
C LEU A 326 4.78 -35.10 -22.33
N PRO A 327 3.84 -34.93 -23.29
CA PRO A 327 2.42 -35.01 -22.99
C PRO A 327 2.05 -36.41 -22.49
N HIS A 328 1.14 -36.45 -21.52
CA HIS A 328 0.64 -37.69 -20.92
C HIS A 328 -0.31 -38.39 -21.90
N SER A 329 0.25 -39.18 -22.82
CA SER A 329 -0.49 -40.19 -23.57
C SER A 329 0.42 -41.38 -23.80
N SER A 330 -0.08 -42.57 -23.43
CA SER A 330 0.52 -43.92 -23.49
C SER A 330 1.61 -44.26 -22.47
N LEU A 331 1.22 -44.41 -21.20
CA LEU A 331 1.75 -45.49 -20.37
C LEU A 331 0.99 -46.78 -20.72
N GLN A 332 1.51 -47.56 -21.67
CA GLN A 332 1.21 -48.99 -21.69
C GLN A 332 2.03 -49.64 -20.57
N SER A 333 1.34 -50.29 -19.63
CA SER A 333 1.94 -51.05 -18.53
C SER A 333 2.89 -52.14 -19.07
N PRO A 334 4.15 -52.23 -18.60
CA PRO A 334 5.08 -53.28 -19.06
C PRO A 334 4.93 -54.62 -18.32
N TRP A 335 3.78 -54.90 -17.71
CA TRP A 335 3.56 -56.14 -16.98
C TRP A 335 2.31 -56.86 -17.50
N SER A 336 2.47 -57.55 -18.63
CA SER A 336 1.68 -58.75 -18.93
C SER A 336 2.60 -59.96 -18.80
N PRO A 337 2.26 -60.97 -17.99
CA PRO A 337 3.02 -62.21 -17.94
C PRO A 337 2.89 -62.92 -19.29
N VAL A 338 4.04 -63.26 -19.87
CA VAL A 338 4.14 -64.17 -21.00
C VAL A 338 3.63 -65.54 -20.54
N VAL A 339 2.58 -66.01 -21.19
CA VAL A 339 2.14 -67.41 -21.14
C VAL A 339 3.18 -68.26 -21.88
N SER A 340 3.54 -69.41 -21.34
CA SER A 340 4.21 -70.47 -22.12
C SER A 340 3.79 -71.84 -21.61
N ALA A 341 3.23 -72.60 -22.57
CA ALA A 341 3.00 -74.05 -22.68
C ALA A 341 2.19 -74.77 -21.60
#